data_AF-A0A5K1GKT6-F1
#
_entry.id   AF-A0A5K1GKT6-F1
#
_cell.length_a   1.000
_cell.length_b   1.000
_cell.length_c   1.000
_cell.angle_alpha   90.00
_cell.angle_beta   90.00
_cell.angle_gamma   90.00
#
_symmetry.space_group_name_H-M   'P 1'
#
loop_
_entity.id
_entity.type
_entity.pdbx_description
1 polymer ?
#
loop_
_entity_poly.entity_id
_entity_poly.type
_entity_poly.pdbx_seq_one_letter_code
_entity_poly.pdbx_strand_id
1 'polypeptide(L)'
;LKCIPYLIEEVGRSDKIIEIIPEYGISVEPDVRDEAVQVLFRIVRYLPHRRFSVMKGMANFILHLPDEFPLLIQTSLGRLVELMRLWRACASEEKLAYDVENMRKSSIRNDMQNKPVPLYQSGGAVEFRSSEIDSIGLIFLSSADVQIRHTALELLRCVRALKNDLRDLIVNDQPVNKLRNDVEPIFIIDVLEENG
;
A
#
# COMPACT_ATOMS: atom_id res chain seq x y z
N LEU A 1 0.28 6.20 24.28
CA LEU A 1 0.27 5.76 22.86
C LEU A 1 1.64 5.72 22.15
N LYS A 2 2.69 6.42 22.64
CA LYS A 2 4.06 6.42 22.04
C LYS A 2 4.76 5.06 21.89
N CYS A 3 4.18 3.97 22.37
CA CYS A 3 4.80 2.64 22.45
C CYS A 3 4.04 1.55 21.67
N ILE A 4 2.96 1.87 20.95
CA ILE A 4 2.13 0.86 20.28
C ILE A 4 2.90 0.00 19.26
N PRO A 5 3.91 0.51 18.52
CA PRO A 5 4.69 -0.36 17.64
C PRO A 5 5.66 -1.30 18.37
N TYR A 6 5.92 -1.06 19.66
CA TYR A 6 6.99 -1.75 20.39
C TYR A 6 6.53 -2.54 21.62
N LEU A 7 5.32 -2.31 22.13
CA LEU A 7 4.90 -2.96 23.38
C LEU A 7 4.04 -4.20 23.20
N ILE A 8 3.39 -4.44 22.06
CA ILE A 8 2.50 -5.58 21.99
C ILE A 8 2.40 -6.15 20.58
N GLU A 9 3.34 -7.05 20.26
CA GLU A 9 3.16 -8.05 19.21
C GLU A 9 1.81 -8.79 19.33
N GLU A 10 1.15 -8.75 20.49
CA GLU A 10 -0.16 -9.35 20.78
C GLU A 10 -1.37 -8.45 20.48
N VAL A 11 -1.29 -7.12 20.61
CA VAL A 11 -2.43 -6.20 20.30
C VAL A 11 -2.46 -5.85 18.81
N GLY A 12 -1.31 -5.90 18.13
CA GLY A 12 -1.22 -5.86 16.66
C GLY A 12 -1.62 -7.16 15.96
N ARG A 13 -2.08 -8.21 16.67
CA ARG A 13 -2.47 -9.50 16.06
C ARG A 13 -3.78 -9.43 15.30
N SER A 14 -4.71 -8.57 15.74
CA SER A 14 -6.03 -8.46 15.14
C SER A 14 -6.06 -7.30 14.16
N ASP A 15 -6.35 -7.58 12.88
CA ASP A 15 -6.59 -6.54 11.87
C ASP A 15 -7.67 -5.54 12.31
N LYS A 16 -8.59 -5.96 13.20
CA LYS A 16 -9.60 -5.08 13.81
C LYS A 16 -9.01 -3.82 14.45
N ILE A 17 -7.83 -3.90 15.08
CA ILE A 17 -7.27 -2.69 15.70
C ILE A 17 -6.74 -1.72 14.65
N ILE A 18 -6.25 -2.23 13.53
CA ILE A 18 -5.76 -1.44 12.40
C ILE A 18 -6.93 -0.74 11.72
N GLU A 19 -8.09 -1.41 11.65
CA GLU A 19 -9.31 -0.88 11.06
C GLU A 19 -9.92 0.28 11.85
N ILE A 20 -9.77 0.32 13.19
CA ILE A 20 -10.33 1.40 14.02
C ILE A 20 -9.43 2.62 14.18
N ILE A 21 -8.10 2.50 13.97
CA ILE A 21 -7.17 3.62 14.16
C ILE A 21 -7.55 4.86 13.32
N PRO A 22 -7.98 4.75 12.05
CA PRO A 22 -8.42 5.89 11.26
C PRO A 22 -9.52 6.74 11.93
N GLU A 23 -10.42 6.13 12.71
CA GLU A 23 -11.49 6.84 13.44
C GLU A 23 -10.92 7.80 14.50
N TYR A 24 -9.81 7.43 15.14
CA TYR A 24 -9.12 8.33 16.08
C TYR A 24 -8.45 9.50 15.36
N GLY A 25 -8.26 9.41 14.04
CA GLY A 25 -7.79 10.49 13.17
C GLY A 25 -8.76 11.67 13.05
N ILE A 26 -9.96 11.58 13.63
CA ILE A 26 -10.92 12.69 13.74
C ILE A 26 -11.25 13.05 15.20
N SER A 27 -10.43 12.59 16.15
CA SER A 27 -10.59 12.97 17.56
C SER A 27 -10.66 14.48 17.75
N VAL A 28 -11.49 14.90 18.71
CA VAL A 28 -11.58 16.30 19.16
C VAL A 28 -10.26 16.76 19.78
N GLU A 29 -9.53 15.83 20.42
CA GLU A 29 -8.21 16.10 21.00
C GLU A 29 -7.14 16.09 19.89
N PRO A 30 -6.47 17.23 19.62
CA PRO A 30 -5.46 17.31 18.56
C PRO A 30 -4.32 16.31 18.71
N ASP A 31 -3.83 16.12 19.94
CA ASP A 31 -2.73 15.20 20.23
C ASP A 31 -3.10 13.74 19.92
N VAL A 32 -4.35 13.35 20.19
CA VAL A 32 -4.85 12.00 19.86
C VAL A 32 -4.94 11.82 18.36
N ARG A 33 -5.49 12.81 17.67
CA ARG A 33 -5.61 12.80 16.21
C ARG A 33 -4.24 12.68 15.53
N ASP A 34 -3.27 13.48 15.94
CA ASP A 34 -1.94 13.48 15.36
C ASP A 34 -1.22 12.16 15.63
N GLU A 35 -1.32 11.63 16.85
CA GLU A 35 -0.71 10.35 17.20
C GLU A 35 -1.36 9.17 16.46
N ALA A 36 -2.68 9.16 16.28
CA ALA A 36 -3.38 8.11 15.51
C ALA A 36 -2.85 8.04 14.08
N VAL A 37 -2.67 9.21 13.45
CA VAL A 37 -2.08 9.31 12.11
C VAL A 37 -0.65 8.76 12.13
N GLN A 38 0.19 9.20 13.07
CA GLN A 38 1.58 8.73 13.18
C GLN A 38 1.68 7.21 13.39
N VAL A 39 0.74 6.61 14.13
CA VAL A 39 0.67 5.15 14.30
C VAL A 39 0.46 4.45 12.96
N LEU A 40 -0.44 4.93 12.09
CA LEU A 40 -0.63 4.36 10.74
C LEU A 40 0.67 4.39 9.93
N PHE A 41 1.37 5.53 9.91
CA PHE A 41 2.65 5.66 9.21
C PHE A 41 3.73 4.73 9.78
N ARG A 42 3.81 4.57 11.11
CA ARG A 42 4.76 3.64 11.74
C ARG A 42 4.44 2.18 11.41
N ILE A 43 3.17 1.79 11.37
CA ILE A 43 2.77 0.43 10.96
C ILE A 43 3.21 0.18 9.51
N VAL A 44 2.93 1.12 8.59
CA VAL A 44 3.36 0.97 7.19
C VAL A 44 4.89 0.87 7.08
N ARG A 45 5.61 1.70 7.86
CA ARG A 45 7.08 1.74 7.83
C ARG A 45 7.71 0.45 8.36
N TYR A 46 7.26 -0.03 9.51
CA TYR A 46 7.97 -1.05 10.29
C TYR A 46 7.31 -2.43 10.29
N LEU A 47 6.06 -2.57 9.82
CA LEU A 47 5.33 -3.84 9.78
C LEU A 47 4.87 -4.16 8.35
N PRO A 48 5.76 -4.70 7.47
CA PRO A 48 5.43 -5.00 6.08
C PRO A 48 4.17 -5.86 5.92
N HIS A 49 3.98 -6.82 6.81
CA HIS A 49 2.84 -7.75 6.81
C HIS A 49 1.49 -7.10 7.19
N ARG A 50 1.48 -5.83 7.60
CA ARG A 50 0.26 -5.07 7.96
C ARG A 50 -0.05 -3.91 7.02
N ARG A 51 0.80 -3.66 6.02
CA ARG A 51 0.67 -2.51 5.12
C ARG A 51 -0.69 -2.47 4.42
N PHE A 52 -1.15 -3.61 3.88
CA PHE A 52 -2.46 -3.65 3.23
C PHE A 52 -3.61 -3.47 4.21
N SER A 53 -3.53 -4.04 5.42
CA SER A 53 -4.54 -3.85 6.46
C SER A 53 -4.71 -2.36 6.82
N VAL A 54 -3.60 -1.59 6.83
CA VAL A 54 -3.67 -0.13 7.02
C VAL A 54 -4.39 0.56 5.87
N MET A 55 -4.05 0.24 4.62
CA MET A 55 -4.73 0.84 3.46
C MET A 55 -6.22 0.50 3.46
N LYS A 56 -6.57 -0.74 3.77
CA LYS A 56 -7.95 -1.21 3.85
C LYS A 56 -8.72 -0.55 4.98
N GLY A 57 -8.15 -0.44 6.18
CA GLY A 57 -8.77 0.25 7.30
C GLY A 57 -9.06 1.71 6.97
N MET A 58 -8.09 2.39 6.35
CA MET A 58 -8.27 3.78 5.92
C MET A 58 -9.33 3.91 4.81
N ALA A 59 -9.33 3.02 3.81
CA ALA A 59 -10.35 2.96 2.76
C ALA A 59 -11.75 2.77 3.33
N ASN A 60 -11.92 1.81 4.24
CA ASN A 60 -13.18 1.55 4.93
C ASN A 60 -13.65 2.78 5.72
N PHE A 61 -12.75 3.41 6.48
CA PHE A 61 -13.06 4.64 7.21
C PHE A 61 -13.58 5.74 6.28
N ILE A 62 -12.90 5.98 5.16
CA ILE A 62 -13.29 7.00 4.18
C ILE A 62 -14.71 6.73 3.63
N LEU A 63 -15.06 5.47 3.34
CA LEU A 63 -16.40 5.11 2.85
C LEU A 63 -17.52 5.38 3.85
N HIS A 64 -17.20 5.46 5.14
CA HIS A 64 -18.19 5.73 6.20
C HIS A 64 -18.28 7.22 6.56
N LEU A 65 -17.51 8.09 5.90
CA LEU A 65 -17.60 9.52 6.13
C LEU A 65 -18.87 10.10 5.50
N PRO A 66 -19.62 10.97 6.20
CA PRO A 66 -20.77 11.65 5.62
C PRO A 66 -20.35 12.65 4.53
N ASP A 67 -21.10 12.70 3.43
CA ASP A 67 -20.86 13.61 2.29
C ASP A 67 -20.91 15.10 2.67
N GLU A 68 -21.54 15.43 3.80
CA GLU A 68 -21.62 16.76 4.38
C GLU A 68 -20.25 17.32 4.83
N PHE A 69 -19.22 16.47 4.92
CA PHE A 69 -17.86 16.85 5.35
C PHE A 69 -16.82 16.69 4.23
N PRO A 70 -16.92 17.45 3.11
CA PRO A 70 -16.03 17.27 1.95
C PRO A 70 -14.55 17.48 2.27
N LEU A 71 -14.23 18.43 3.17
CA LEU A 71 -12.84 18.65 3.61
C LEU A 71 -12.26 17.44 4.35
N LEU A 72 -13.08 16.77 5.16
CA LEU A 72 -12.65 15.57 5.89
C LEU A 72 -12.43 14.40 4.94
N ILE A 73 -13.32 14.22 3.96
CA ILE A 73 -13.18 13.23 2.89
C ILE A 73 -11.89 13.48 2.12
N GLN A 74 -11.68 14.71 1.64
CA GLN A 74 -10.48 15.11 0.90
C GLN A 74 -9.20 14.85 1.72
N THR A 75 -9.18 15.28 2.98
CA THR A 75 -8.01 15.11 3.87
C THR A 75 -7.71 13.64 4.11
N SER A 76 -8.76 12.82 4.28
CA SER A 76 -8.64 11.38 4.53
C SER A 76 -8.17 10.62 3.29
N LEU A 77 -8.70 10.97 2.11
CA LEU A 77 -8.19 10.47 0.82
C LEU A 77 -6.72 10.85 0.62
N GLY A 78 -6.35 12.09 0.95
CA GLY A 78 -4.96 12.56 0.90
C GLY A 78 -4.04 11.73 1.80
N ARG A 79 -4.48 11.44 3.03
CA ARG A 79 -3.75 10.55 3.96
C ARG A 79 -3.56 9.15 3.37
N LEU A 80 -4.58 8.58 2.75
CA LEU A 80 -4.48 7.27 2.09
C LEU A 80 -3.42 7.31 0.97
N VAL A 81 -3.41 8.37 0.16
CA VAL A 81 -2.37 8.60 -0.87
C VAL A 81 -0.97 8.65 -0.25
N GLU A 82 -0.79 9.38 0.86
CA GLU A 82 0.49 9.47 1.57
C GLU A 82 0.97 8.12 2.11
N LEU A 83 0.06 7.34 2.73
CA LEU A 83 0.35 5.99 3.21
C LEU A 83 0.76 5.06 2.05
N MET A 84 0.09 5.16 0.90
CA MET A 84 0.48 4.40 -0.30
C MET A 84 1.85 4.81 -0.83
N ARG A 85 2.15 6.10 -0.87
CA ARG A 85 3.49 6.61 -1.26
C ARG A 85 4.56 6.13 -0.29
N LEU A 86 4.28 6.10 1.01
CA LEU A 86 5.21 5.54 2.00
C LEU A 86 5.45 4.05 1.78
N TRP A 87 4.40 3.26 1.47
CA TRP A 87 4.59 1.85 1.14
C TRP A 87 5.53 1.71 -0.07
N ARG A 88 5.30 2.46 -1.15
CA ARG A 88 6.19 2.44 -2.32
C ARG A 88 7.64 2.76 -1.96
N ALA A 89 7.88 3.78 -1.13
CA ALA A 89 9.23 4.11 -0.66
C ALA A 89 9.86 2.94 0.10
N CYS A 90 9.11 2.30 1.01
CA CYS A 90 9.60 1.14 1.74
C CYS A 90 9.93 -0.05 0.81
N ALA A 91 9.08 -0.31 -0.19
CA ALA A 91 9.29 -1.39 -1.15
C ALA A 91 10.56 -1.16 -2.01
N SER A 92 10.83 0.09 -2.38
CA SER A 92 12.06 0.46 -3.09
C SER A 92 13.31 0.29 -2.22
N GLU A 93 13.26 0.71 -0.96
CA GLU A 93 14.36 0.52 0.00
C GLU A 93 14.63 -0.96 0.28
N GLU A 94 13.58 -1.76 0.44
CA GLU A 94 13.67 -3.22 0.61
C GLU A 94 14.35 -3.89 -0.59
N LYS A 95 14.03 -3.45 -1.81
CA LYS A 95 14.70 -3.89 -3.05
C LYS A 95 16.20 -3.58 -3.03
N LEU A 96 16.56 -2.34 -2.72
CA LEU A 96 17.96 -1.91 -2.68
C LEU A 96 18.76 -2.67 -1.63
N ALA A 97 18.18 -2.92 -0.45
CA ALA A 97 18.81 -3.70 0.60
C ALA A 97 19.09 -5.15 0.14
N TYR A 98 18.14 -5.77 -0.55
CA TYR A 98 18.29 -7.11 -1.13
C TYR A 98 19.40 -7.17 -2.19
N ASP A 99 19.43 -6.20 -3.11
CA ASP A 99 20.44 -6.14 -4.17
C ASP A 99 21.87 -6.01 -3.59
N VAL A 100 22.03 -5.17 -2.57
CA VAL A 100 23.33 -5.00 -1.86
C VAL A 100 23.75 -6.30 -1.16
N GLU A 101 22.82 -6.99 -0.49
CA GLU A 101 23.12 -8.29 0.12
C GLU A 101 23.54 -9.35 -0.90
N ASN A 102 22.87 -9.40 -2.06
CA ASN A 102 23.20 -10.34 -3.13
C ASN A 102 24.58 -10.05 -3.75
N MET A 103 24.93 -8.77 -3.94
CA MET A 103 26.28 -8.38 -4.39
C MET A 103 27.37 -8.79 -3.39
N ARG A 104 27.12 -8.62 -2.08
CA ARG A 104 28.05 -9.05 -1.02
C ARG A 104 28.19 -10.58 -0.94
N LYS A 105 27.10 -11.33 -1.14
CA LYS A 105 27.13 -12.80 -1.16
C LYS A 105 27.84 -13.33 -2.41
N SER A 106 27.73 -12.63 -3.54
CA SER A 106 28.41 -12.98 -4.80
C SER A 106 29.94 -12.77 -4.72
N SER A 107 30.41 -11.73 -4.03
CA SER A 107 31.85 -11.45 -3.91
C SER A 107 32.60 -12.38 -2.94
N ILE A 108 31.89 -13.07 -2.03
CA ILE A 108 32.47 -13.99 -1.04
C ILE A 108 32.46 -15.46 -1.55
N ARG A 109 31.79 -15.76 -2.66
CA ARG A 109 31.45 -17.13 -3.05
C ARG A 109 32.25 -17.65 -4.25
N ASN A 110 33.55 -17.84 -4.02
CA ASN A 110 34.26 -18.98 -4.61
C ASN A 110 34.28 -20.09 -3.53
N ASP A 111 33.81 -21.27 -3.90
CA ASP A 111 33.60 -22.48 -3.09
C ASP A 111 32.27 -22.67 -2.33
N MET A 112 31.74 -23.86 -2.57
CA MET A 112 30.64 -24.59 -1.96
C MET A 112 29.19 -24.23 -2.34
N GLN A 113 28.58 -25.26 -2.95
CA GLN A 113 27.15 -25.44 -3.16
C GLN A 113 26.37 -25.11 -1.88
N ASN A 114 25.44 -24.18 -2.01
CA ASN A 114 24.39 -23.90 -1.04
C ASN A 114 23.18 -23.42 -1.82
N LYS A 115 22.09 -24.16 -1.65
CA LYS A 115 20.79 -23.95 -2.27
C LYS A 115 20.32 -22.49 -2.08
N PRO A 116 19.64 -21.88 -3.06
CA PRO A 116 18.99 -20.60 -2.83
C PRO A 116 17.92 -20.80 -1.75
N VAL A 117 18.04 -20.07 -0.63
CA VAL A 117 16.96 -19.96 0.36
C VAL A 117 15.97 -18.95 -0.21
N PRO A 118 14.73 -19.34 -0.55
CA PRO A 118 13.74 -18.39 -1.03
C PRO A 118 13.25 -17.57 0.17
N LEU A 119 13.59 -16.28 0.21
CA LEU A 119 13.30 -15.40 1.36
C LEU A 119 11.84 -14.93 1.42
N TYR A 120 10.95 -15.48 0.60
CA TYR A 120 9.50 -15.28 0.70
C TYR A 120 8.80 -16.34 1.58
N GLN A 121 9.54 -17.05 2.44
CA GLN A 121 8.96 -18.01 3.41
C GLN A 121 9.05 -17.58 4.87
N SER A 122 9.25 -16.28 5.16
CA SER A 122 9.05 -15.75 6.51
C SER A 122 7.89 -14.74 6.53
N GLY A 123 6.67 -15.28 6.65
CA GLY A 123 5.46 -14.51 6.98
C GLY A 123 4.76 -13.86 5.79
N GLY A 124 4.06 -14.67 4.99
CA GLY A 124 3.01 -14.28 4.02
C GLY A 124 3.20 -12.95 3.31
N ALA A 125 3.73 -12.98 2.08
CA ALA A 125 3.66 -11.82 1.19
C ALA A 125 2.22 -11.31 1.18
N VAL A 126 2.01 -10.12 1.73
CA VAL A 126 0.68 -9.52 1.80
C VAL A 126 0.26 -9.27 0.37
N GLU A 127 -0.75 -10.02 -0.08
CA GLU A 127 -1.32 -9.86 -1.40
C GLU A 127 -1.97 -8.48 -1.48
N PHE A 128 -1.33 -7.59 -2.24
CA PHE A 128 -1.89 -6.28 -2.51
C PHE A 128 -3.11 -6.43 -3.43
N ARG A 129 -4.30 -6.37 -2.85
CA ARG A 129 -5.57 -6.42 -3.58
C ARG A 129 -5.92 -5.03 -4.09
N SER A 130 -5.36 -4.67 -5.24
CA SER A 130 -5.50 -3.33 -5.82
C SER A 130 -6.97 -2.91 -6.00
N SER A 131 -7.85 -3.86 -6.32
CA SER A 131 -9.29 -3.62 -6.51
C SER A 131 -10.00 -3.07 -5.28
N GLU A 132 -9.56 -3.40 -4.06
CA GLU A 132 -10.16 -2.87 -2.82
C GLU A 132 -9.84 -1.39 -2.60
N ILE A 133 -8.76 -0.89 -3.18
CA ILE A 133 -8.36 0.52 -3.05
C ILE A 133 -8.73 1.32 -4.31
N ASP A 134 -8.62 0.72 -5.49
CA ASP A 134 -9.05 1.33 -6.76
C ASP A 134 -10.54 1.67 -6.74
N SER A 135 -11.38 0.83 -6.13
CA SER A 135 -12.80 1.08 -5.99
C SER A 135 -13.10 2.40 -5.26
N ILE A 136 -12.34 2.73 -4.22
CA ILE A 136 -12.44 4.01 -3.49
C ILE A 136 -12.17 5.18 -4.43
N GLY A 137 -11.07 5.10 -5.18
CA GLY A 137 -10.71 6.11 -6.16
C GLY A 137 -11.82 6.31 -7.20
N LEU A 138 -12.37 5.21 -7.73
CA LEU A 138 -13.46 5.26 -8.72
C LEU A 138 -14.74 5.88 -8.15
N ILE A 139 -15.11 5.56 -6.91
CA ILE A 139 -16.27 6.17 -6.23
C ILE A 139 -16.08 7.69 -6.16
N PHE A 140 -14.94 8.16 -5.63
CA PHE A 140 -14.73 9.59 -5.39
C PHE A 140 -14.39 10.41 -6.64
N LEU A 141 -14.07 9.79 -7.78
CA LEU A 141 -14.03 10.47 -9.08
C LEU A 141 -15.40 11.06 -9.48
N SER A 142 -16.49 10.51 -8.96
CA SER A 142 -17.85 11.03 -9.22
C SER A 142 -18.27 12.17 -8.28
N SER A 143 -17.42 12.58 -7.33
CA SER A 143 -17.75 13.62 -6.36
C SER A 143 -18.04 14.97 -7.04
N ALA A 144 -19.00 15.74 -6.50
CA ALA A 144 -19.26 17.11 -6.92
C ALA A 144 -18.07 18.05 -6.61
N ASP A 145 -17.27 17.74 -5.59
CA ASP A 145 -16.11 18.52 -5.19
C ASP A 145 -14.89 18.23 -6.07
N VAL A 146 -14.34 19.28 -6.69
CA VAL A 146 -13.20 19.16 -7.62
C VAL A 146 -11.92 18.70 -6.94
N GLN A 147 -11.69 19.08 -5.69
CA GLN A 147 -10.51 18.68 -4.95
C GLN A 147 -10.56 17.21 -4.57
N ILE A 148 -11.73 16.71 -4.16
CA ILE A 148 -11.95 15.28 -3.93
C ILE A 148 -11.66 14.48 -5.20
N ARG A 149 -12.17 14.92 -6.36
CA ARG A 149 -11.87 14.26 -7.65
C ARG A 149 -10.38 14.25 -7.98
N HIS A 150 -9.68 15.35 -7.74
CA HIS A 150 -8.23 15.41 -7.96
C HIS A 150 -7.48 14.44 -7.06
N THR A 151 -7.77 14.41 -5.77
CA THR A 151 -7.14 13.47 -4.83
C THR A 151 -7.49 12.02 -5.15
N ALA A 152 -8.72 11.73 -5.59
CA ALA A 152 -9.12 10.40 -6.05
C ALA A 152 -8.33 9.94 -7.28
N LEU A 153 -8.06 10.86 -8.23
CA LEU A 153 -7.20 10.57 -9.38
C LEU A 153 -5.74 10.30 -8.94
N GLU A 154 -5.23 11.04 -7.95
CA GLU A 154 -3.91 10.75 -7.37
C GLU A 154 -3.86 9.38 -6.70
N LEU A 155 -4.94 8.98 -6.01
CA LEU A 155 -5.06 7.66 -5.41
C LEU A 155 -4.96 6.55 -6.46
N LEU A 156 -5.74 6.61 -7.54
CA LEU A 156 -5.70 5.63 -8.63
C LEU A 156 -4.31 5.54 -9.28
N ARG A 157 -3.63 6.68 -9.47
CA ARG A 157 -2.25 6.70 -9.96
C ARG A 157 -1.29 6.01 -8.98
N CYS A 158 -1.46 6.24 -7.67
CA CYS A 158 -0.65 5.59 -6.64
C CYS A 158 -0.91 4.09 -6.55
N VAL A 159 -2.16 3.63 -6.68
CA VAL A 159 -2.50 2.20 -6.71
C VAL A 159 -1.82 1.51 -7.89
N ARG A 160 -1.97 2.08 -9.10
CA ARG A 160 -1.32 1.54 -10.30
C ARG A 160 0.20 1.50 -10.17
N ALA A 161 0.80 2.57 -9.66
CA ALA A 161 2.25 2.63 -9.46
C ALA A 161 2.73 1.58 -8.43
N LEU A 162 2.06 1.47 -7.28
CA LEU A 162 2.41 0.46 -6.27
C LEU A 162 2.23 -0.96 -6.79
N LYS A 163 1.14 -1.24 -7.53
CA LYS A 163 0.92 -2.55 -8.15
C LYS A 163 2.08 -2.94 -9.08
N ASN A 164 2.53 -1.99 -9.89
CA ASN A 164 3.67 -2.20 -10.79
C ASN A 164 4.96 -2.43 -10.01
N ASP A 165 5.26 -1.59 -9.01
CA ASP A 165 6.45 -1.73 -8.17
C ASP A 165 6.49 -3.12 -7.49
N LEU A 166 5.36 -3.58 -6.94
CA LEU A 166 5.26 -4.89 -6.29
C LEU A 166 5.38 -6.06 -7.28
N ARG A 167 4.80 -5.93 -8.49
CA ARG A 167 4.96 -6.94 -9.54
C ARG A 167 6.41 -7.09 -9.96
N ASP A 168 7.12 -5.97 -10.11
CA ASP A 168 8.54 -5.98 -10.48
C ASP A 168 9.40 -6.66 -9.41
N LEU A 169 9.03 -6.54 -8.13
CA LEU A 169 9.72 -7.27 -7.04
C LEU A 169 9.54 -8.79 -7.16
N ILE A 170 8.33 -9.25 -7.48
CA ILE A 170 8.04 -10.69 -7.63
C ILE A 170 8.76 -11.26 -8.85
N VAL A 171 8.77 -10.54 -9.98
CA VAL A 171 9.43 -10.99 -11.21
C VAL A 171 10.95 -11.07 -11.03
N ASN A 172 11.56 -10.12 -10.31
CA ASN A 172 13.00 -10.11 -10.07
C ASN A 172 13.47 -11.17 -9.06
N ASP A 173 12.58 -11.71 -8.21
CA ASP A 173 12.93 -12.77 -7.26
C ASP A 173 12.87 -14.18 -7.88
N GLN A 174 12.25 -14.35 -9.05
CA GLN A 174 12.32 -15.62 -9.76
C GLN A 174 13.70 -15.78 -10.40
N PRO A 175 14.47 -16.85 -10.07
CA PRO A 175 15.70 -17.14 -10.77
C PRO A 175 15.37 -17.32 -12.25
N VAL A 176 16.15 -16.66 -13.11
CA VAL A 176 16.09 -16.65 -14.58
C VAL A 176 15.99 -18.08 -15.12
N ASN A 177 14.78 -18.63 -15.13
CA ASN A 177 14.43 -19.90 -15.73
C ASN A 177 12.91 -20.07 -15.72
N LYS A 178 12.23 -19.18 -16.45
CA LYS A 178 11.06 -19.52 -17.26
C LYS A 178 10.72 -18.34 -18.15
N LEU A 179 11.21 -18.43 -19.38
CA LEU A 179 10.59 -17.83 -20.53
C LEU A 179 9.14 -18.36 -20.61
N ARG A 180 8.19 -17.67 -19.98
CA ARG A 180 6.77 -17.85 -20.27
C ARG A 180 6.20 -16.49 -20.66
N ASN A 181 6.03 -16.37 -21.97
CA ASN A 181 5.24 -15.35 -22.63
C ASN A 181 3.79 -15.41 -22.11
N ASP A 182 3.49 -14.73 -21.01
CA ASP A 182 2.10 -14.36 -20.70
C ASP A 182 1.97 -12.87 -21.03
N VAL A 183 1.60 -12.60 -22.29
CA VAL A 183 1.21 -11.27 -22.75
C VAL A 183 -0.04 -10.88 -21.96
N GLU A 184 0.09 -9.88 -21.10
CA GLU A 184 -1.02 -9.30 -20.37
C GLU A 184 -2.03 -8.73 -21.39
N PRO A 185 -3.35 -9.04 -21.29
CA PRO A 185 -4.32 -8.57 -22.26
C PRO A 185 -4.42 -7.05 -22.21
N ILE A 186 -4.10 -6.40 -23.33
CA ILE A 186 -4.34 -4.99 -23.56
C ILE A 186 -5.83 -4.83 -23.85
N PHE A 187 -6.57 -4.23 -22.91
CA PHE A 187 -7.95 -3.83 -23.17
C PHE A 187 -7.94 -2.54 -23.98
N ILE A 188 -8.29 -2.65 -25.26
CA ILE A 188 -8.56 -1.50 -26.14
C ILE A 188 -9.99 -1.07 -25.87
N ILE A 189 -10.17 0.18 -25.43
CA ILE A 189 -11.48 0.80 -25.31
C ILE A 189 -11.73 1.50 -26.64
N ASP A 190 -12.60 0.93 -27.47
CA ASP A 190 -13.12 1.63 -28.65
C ASP A 190 -14.09 2.71 -28.18
N VAL A 191 -13.68 3.97 -28.30
CA VAL A 191 -14.56 5.12 -28.09
C VAL A 191 -15.38 5.31 -29.36
N LEU A 192 -16.65 4.91 -29.32
CA LEU A 192 -17.62 5.28 -30.35
C LEU A 192 -18.06 6.72 -30.09
N GLU A 193 -17.52 7.66 -30.87
CA GLU A 193 -18.07 9.02 -30.98
C GLU A 193 -19.40 8.95 -31.74
N GLU A 194 -20.51 8.94 -30.99
CA GLU A 194 -21.84 9.20 -31.55
C GLU A 194 -21.98 10.71 -31.76
N ASN A 195 -21.66 11.16 -32.97
CA ASN A 195 -21.97 12.52 -33.42
C ASN A 195 -23.48 12.60 -33.68
N GLY A 196 -24.21 13.17 -32.72
CA GLY A 196 -25.57 13.68 -32.89
C GLY A 196 -25.58 15.09 -33.47
#